data_AF-A0A0A2EYS9-F1
#
_entry.id   AF-A0A0A2EYS9-F1
#
_cell.length_a   1.000
_cell.length_b   1.000
_cell.length_c   1.000
_cell.angle_alpha   90.00
_cell.angle_beta   90.00
_cell.angle_gamma   90.00
#
_symmetry.space_group_name_H-M   'P 1'
#
loop_
_entity.id
_entity.type
_entity.pdbx_description
1 polymer ?
#
loop_
_entity_poly.entity_id
_entity_poly.type
_entity_poly.pdbx_seq_one_letter_code
_entity_poly.pdbx_strand_id
1 'polypeptide(L)' 'MRAGYGQKIREFFAERTNPMLLVDFAGVKIFESATVDTNILLFAKSQNQHHTICAVTNKQNKDSVKKLTHFARTRH' A
#
# COMPACT_ATOMS: atom_id res chain seq x y z
N MET A 1 4.90 8.11 3.24
CA MET A 1 4.16 8.23 4.52
C MET A 1 4.57 9.50 5.26
N ARG A 2 3.62 10.27 5.81
CA ARG A 2 3.92 11.48 6.62
C ARG A 2 4.40 11.08 8.02
N ALA A 3 5.48 11.70 8.48
CA ALA A 3 6.23 11.26 9.66
C ALA A 3 5.49 11.44 11.00
N GLY A 4 4.62 12.44 11.17
CA GLY A 4 4.02 12.76 12.48
C GLY A 4 2.75 12.00 12.86
N TYR A 5 1.83 11.78 11.92
CA TYR A 5 0.55 11.14 12.20
C TYR A 5 0.61 9.63 11.97
N GLY A 6 0.03 8.86 12.89
CA GLY A 6 -0.05 7.39 12.78
C GLY A 6 1.23 6.66 13.16
N GLN A 7 2.19 7.30 13.85
CA GLN A 7 3.42 6.65 14.33
C GLN A 7 3.12 5.36 15.11
N LYS A 8 2.25 5.43 16.14
CA LYS A 8 1.85 4.27 16.94
C LYS A 8 1.24 3.13 16.12
N ILE A 9 0.50 3.46 15.06
CA ILE A 9 -0.10 2.47 14.16
C ILE A 9 1.00 1.80 13.30
N ARG A 10 1.97 2.58 12.81
CA ARG A 10 3.12 2.02 12.08
C ARG A 10 3.97 1.13 12.96
N GLU A 11 4.24 1.53 14.19
CA GLU A 11 4.93 0.72 15.19
C GLU A 11 4.17 -0.59 15.44
N PHE A 12 2.85 -0.53 15.62
CA PHE A 12 2.03 -1.74 15.75
C PHE A 12 2.19 -2.69 14.55
N PHE A 13 2.08 -2.19 13.32
CA PHE A 13 2.26 -3.05 12.15
C PHE A 13 3.69 -3.60 12.03
N ALA A 14 4.71 -2.79 12.33
CA ALA A 14 6.11 -3.22 12.26
C ALA A 14 6.49 -4.23 13.35
N GLU A 15 5.94 -4.11 14.55
CA GLU A 15 6.39 -4.89 15.71
C GLU A 15 5.43 -6.04 16.06
N ARG A 16 4.14 -5.91 15.75
CA ARG A 16 3.08 -6.84 16.20
C ARG A 16 2.42 -7.61 15.06
N THR A 17 2.86 -7.40 13.83
CA THR A 17 2.38 -8.13 12.65
C THR A 17 3.56 -8.54 11.76
N ASN A 18 3.28 -9.30 10.71
CA ASN A 18 4.22 -9.56 9.63
C ASN A 18 3.79 -8.77 8.39
N PRO A 19 4.36 -7.58 8.12
CA PRO A 19 4.10 -6.85 6.89
C PRO A 19 4.74 -7.58 5.70
N MET A 20 3.94 -7.92 4.70
CA MET A 20 4.38 -8.77 3.58
C MET A 20 4.60 -7.96 2.30
N LEU A 21 3.66 -7.08 1.97
CA LEU A 21 3.70 -6.30 0.73
C LEU A 21 3.19 -4.89 0.98
N LEU A 22 3.97 -3.90 0.59
CA LEU A 22 3.58 -2.50 0.50
C LEU A 22 3.51 -2.09 -0.97
N VAL A 23 2.35 -1.64 -1.42
CA VAL A 23 2.19 -0.99 -2.73
C VAL A 23 2.15 0.51 -2.51
N ASP A 24 3.13 1.21 -3.06
CA ASP A 24 3.21 2.67 -3.04
C ASP A 24 2.84 3.25 -4.39
N PHE A 25 1.78 4.06 -4.41
CA PHE A 25 1.32 4.71 -5.62
C PHE A 25 2.09 5.98 -5.96
N ALA A 26 3.09 6.40 -5.16
CA ALA A 26 4.03 7.48 -5.48
C ALA A 26 3.36 8.80 -5.93
N GLY A 27 2.21 9.14 -5.33
CA GLY A 27 1.43 10.33 -5.65
C GLY A 27 0.57 10.22 -6.92
N VAL A 28 0.40 9.03 -7.48
CA VAL A 28 -0.64 8.77 -8.50
C VAL A 28 -2.00 9.00 -7.85
N LYS A 29 -2.86 9.80 -8.51
CA LYS A 29 -4.21 10.11 -8.05
C LYS A 29 -5.10 8.88 -8.21
N ILE A 30 -5.33 8.17 -7.10
CA ILE A 30 -6.18 6.96 -7.08
C ILE A 30 -7.66 7.33 -6.97
N PHE A 31 -7.98 8.36 -6.20
CA PHE A 31 -9.34 8.84 -6.00
C PHE A 31 -9.54 10.19 -6.68
N GLU A 32 -10.51 10.28 -7.60
CA GLU A 32 -10.72 11.50 -8.38
C GLU A 32 -11.17 12.71 -7.54
N SER A 33 -11.84 12.47 -6.42
CA SER A 33 -12.39 13.52 -5.55
C SER A 33 -11.52 13.88 -4.35
N ALA A 34 -10.37 13.22 -4.13
CA ALA A 34 -9.55 13.43 -2.94
C ALA A 34 -8.08 13.77 -3.28
N THR A 35 -7.49 14.70 -2.54
CA THR A 35 -6.07 15.06 -2.62
C THR A 35 -5.28 14.29 -1.56
N VAL A 36 -5.32 12.97 -1.63
CA VAL A 36 -4.65 12.08 -0.66
C VAL A 36 -3.64 11.18 -1.37
N ASP A 37 -2.50 10.99 -0.71
CA ASP A 37 -1.58 9.91 -1.07
C ASP A 37 -2.18 8.57 -0.60
N THR A 38 -2.13 7.56 -1.47
CA THR A 38 -2.71 6.24 -1.20
C THR A 38 -1.61 5.18 -1.26
N ASN A 39 -1.74 4.16 -0.41
CA ASN A 39 -0.88 2.97 -0.37
C ASN A 39 -1.76 1.76 -0.03
N ILE A 40 -1.30 0.54 -0.34
CA ILE A 40 -1.91 -0.71 0.14
C ILE A 40 -0.86 -1.47 0.95
N LEU A 41 -1.21 -1.89 2.16
CA LEU A 41 -0.38 -2.74 3.01
C LEU A 41 -1.06 -4.09 3.19
N LEU A 42 -0.42 -5.16 2.73
CA LEU A 42 -0.79 -6.54 3.05
C LEU A 42 0.07 -7.03 4.21
N PHE A 43 -0.59 -7.53 5.26
CA PHE A 43 0.07 -8.03 6.46
C PHE A 43 -0.69 -9.25 7.00
N ALA A 44 0.01 -10.06 7.82
CA ALA A 44 -0.58 -11.18 8.54
C ALA A 44 -0.37 -11.02 10.05
N LYS A 45 -1.27 -11.60 10.85
CA LYS A 45 -1.10 -11.70 12.30
C LYS A 45 -0.11 -12.82 12.63
N SER A 46 1.17 -12.51 12.48
CA SER A 46 2.30 -13.39 12.82
C SER A 46 3.52 -12.55 13.17
N GLN A 47 4.59 -13.21 13.63
CA GLN A 47 5.86 -12.53 13.90
C GLN A 47 6.45 -11.95 12.62
N ASN A 48 6.99 -10.73 12.71
CA ASN A 48 7.63 -10.07 11.60
C ASN A 48 8.84 -10.90 11.10
N GLN A 49 8.81 -11.31 9.84
CA GLN A 49 9.91 -12.03 9.19
C GLN A 49 10.99 -11.09 8.64
N HIS A 50 10.79 -9.77 8.79
CA HIS A 50 11.65 -8.70 8.29
C HIS A 50 11.88 -8.79 6.77
N HIS A 51 10.89 -9.32 6.05
CA HIS A 51 10.92 -9.55 4.61
C HIS A 51 9.72 -8.87 3.93
N THR A 52 9.53 -7.59 4.20
CA THR A 52 8.49 -6.80 3.53
C THR A 52 8.94 -6.40 2.13
N ILE A 53 8.16 -6.77 1.11
CA ILE A 53 8.40 -6.36 -0.27
C ILE A 53 7.71 -5.01 -0.51
N CYS A 54 8.37 -4.10 -1.23
CA CYS A 54 7.79 -2.82 -1.63
C CYS A 54 7.73 -2.71 -3.16
N ALA A 55 6.53 -2.50 -3.70
CA ALA A 55 6.31 -2.21 -5.10
C ALA A 55 5.89 -0.75 -5.25
N VAL A 56 6.63 0.01 -6.07
CA VAL A 56 6.36 1.44 -6.29
C VAL A 56 5.89 1.64 -7.72
N THR A 57 4.75 2.31 -7.92
CA THR A 57 4.26 2.60 -9.27
C THR A 57 5.08 3.72 -9.91
N ASN A 58 5.38 3.59 -11.20
CA ASN A 58 5.97 4.69 -11.95
C ASN A 58 4.90 5.75 -12.30
N LYS A 59 5.26 7.04 -12.22
CA LYS A 59 4.36 8.15 -12.58
C LYS A 59 4.00 8.19 -14.08
N GLN A 60 4.74 7.46 -14.90
CA GLN A 60 4.68 7.55 -16.36
C GLN A 60 3.54 6.76 -16.97
N ASN A 61 2.96 5.77 -16.27
CA ASN A 61 1.93 4.90 -16.83
C ASN A 61 0.68 4.83 -15.95
N LYS A 62 -0.12 5.91 -15.96
CA LYS A 62 -1.38 6.04 -15.20
C LYS A 62 -2.39 4.91 -15.48
N ASP A 63 -2.31 4.28 -16.66
CA ASP A 63 -3.21 3.18 -17.03
C ASP A 63 -2.88 1.85 -16.34
N SER A 64 -1.69 1.72 -15.75
CA SER A 64 -1.27 0.51 -15.01
C SER A 64 -2.19 0.23 -13.83
N VAL A 65 -2.71 1.28 -13.18
CA VAL A 65 -3.61 1.17 -12.02
C VAL A 65 -5.03 0.79 -12.45
N LYS A 66 -5.48 1.15 -13.67
CA LYS A 66 -6.82 0.77 -14.17
C LYS A 66 -6.99 -0.74 -14.32
N LYS A 67 -5.90 -1.47 -14.58
CA LYS A 67 -5.91 -2.95 -14.63
C LYS A 67 -6.15 -3.58 -13.26
N LEU A 68 -5.82 -2.89 -12.16
CA LEU A 68 -6.02 -3.38 -10.79
C LEU A 68 -7.52 -3.57 -10.49
N THR A 69 -8.36 -2.63 -10.95
CA THR A 69 -9.82 -2.72 -10.80
C THR A 69 -10.42 -3.94 -11.51
N HIS A 70 -9.88 -4.29 -12.68
CA HIS A 70 -10.29 -5.50 -13.38
C HIS A 70 -9.88 -6.75 -12.59
N PHE A 71 -8.62 -6.82 -12.15
CA PHE A 71 -8.12 -7.96 -11.37
C PHE A 71 -8.87 -8.19 -10.05
N ALA A 72 -9.22 -7.13 -9.33
CA ALA A 72 -10.00 -7.22 -8.09
C ALA A 72 -11.44 -7.74 -8.32
N ARG A 73 -12.02 -7.50 -9.51
CA ARG A 73 -13.37 -7.95 -9.86
C ARG A 73 -13.41 -9.41 -10.31
N THR A 74 -12.36 -9.93 -10.93
CA THR A 74 -12.33 -11.30 -11.52
C THR A 74 -12.07 -12.43 -10.50
N ARG A 75 -12.17 -12.17 -9.19
CA ARG A 75 -11.89 -13.14 -8.12
C ARG A 75 -13.12 -13.46 -7.25
N HIS A 76 -14.31 -13.12 -7.71
CA HIS A 76 -15.59 -13.66 -7.23
C HIS A 76 -16.14 -14.65 -8.26
#